data_AF-A0A4S5B1L8-F1
#
_entry.id   AF-A0A4S5B1L8-F1
#
_cell.length_a   1.000
_cell.length_b   1.000
_cell.length_c   1.000
_cell.angle_alpha   90.00
_cell.angle_beta   90.00
_cell.angle_gamma   90.00
#
_symmetry.space_group_name_H-M   'P 1'
#
loop_
_entity.id
_entity.type
_entity.pdbx_description
1 polymer ?
#
loop_
_entity_poly.entity_id
_entity_poly.type
_entity_poly.pdbx_seq_one_letter_code
_entity_poly.pdbx_strand_id
1 'polypeptide(L)'
;PMNLILSLVAALVLDSQRIRHIAVPRILLFLPYAVPGVIAALMWGYIYGDKYGLFGQIAGMFGVAAPNMLSKQLMLFAIANICTWCFLGYNMLIYYSALIGIPNDL
;
A
#
# COMPACT_ATOMS: atom_id res chain seq x y z
N PRO A 1 -11.48 5.48 -7.27
CA PRO A 1 -12.06 4.12 -7.27
C PRO A 1 -11.11 2.99 -6.82
N MET A 2 -9.90 2.87 -7.36
CA MET A 2 -8.97 1.76 -7.03
C MET A 2 -8.66 1.64 -5.53
N ASN A 3 -8.33 2.76 -4.88
CA ASN A 3 -8.01 2.78 -3.45
C ASN A 3 -9.16 2.29 -2.57
N LEU A 4 -10.42 2.60 -2.92
CA LEU A 4 -11.60 2.17 -2.17
C LEU A 4 -11.75 0.65 -2.23
N ILE A 5 -11.59 0.06 -3.42
CA ILE A 5 -11.67 -1.39 -3.62
C ILE A 5 -10.57 -2.10 -2.83
N LEU A 6 -9.33 -1.63 -2.93
CA LEU A 6 -8.19 -2.22 -2.21
C LEU A 6 -8.37 -2.13 -0.68
N SER A 7 -8.84 -0.97 -0.20
CA SER A 7 -9.08 -0.75 1.23
C SER A 7 -10.20 -1.63 1.77
N LEU A 8 -11.26 -1.84 0.99
CA LEU A 8 -12.35 -2.74 1.33
C LEU A 8 -11.89 -4.21 1.39
N VAL A 9 -11.13 -4.66 0.38
CA VAL A 9 -10.57 -6.01 0.38
C VAL A 9 -9.66 -6.22 1.60
N ALA A 10 -8.80 -5.25 1.91
CA ALA A 10 -7.96 -5.29 3.10
C ALA A 10 -8.79 -5.37 4.39
N ALA A 11 -9.87 -4.59 4.50
CA ALA A 11 -10.76 -4.63 5.65
C ALA A 11 -11.45 -5.99 5.82
N LEU A 12 -11.96 -6.58 4.74
CA LEU A 12 -12.59 -7.91 4.75
C LEU A 12 -11.61 -9.02 5.12
N VAL A 13 -10.37 -8.95 4.64
CA VAL A 13 -9.31 -9.91 5.01
C VAL A 13 -9.04 -9.85 6.51
N LEU A 14 -8.97 -8.65 7.09
CA LEU A 14 -8.82 -8.47 8.53
C LEU A 14 -10.05 -8.99 9.29
N ASP A 15 -11.26 -8.74 8.79
CA ASP A 15 -12.50 -9.14 9.43
C ASP A 15 -12.78 -10.66 9.39
N SER A 16 -12.13 -11.40 8.48
CA SER A 16 -12.37 -12.83 8.19
C SER A 16 -12.19 -13.82 9.36
N GLN A 17 -11.91 -13.37 10.59
CA GLN A 17 -11.65 -14.15 11.82
C GLN A 17 -10.49 -15.17 11.70
N ARG A 18 -9.89 -15.35 10.52
CA ARG A 18 -8.76 -16.26 10.27
C ARG A 18 -7.44 -15.74 10.84
N ILE A 19 -7.34 -14.43 11.08
CA ILE A 19 -6.12 -13.80 11.58
C ILE A 19 -6.12 -13.78 13.10
N ARG A 20 -5.40 -14.72 13.71
CA ARG A 20 -5.28 -14.85 15.17
C ARG A 20 -4.70 -13.61 15.88
N HIS A 21 -3.84 -12.86 15.20
CA HIS A 21 -3.19 -11.65 15.74
C HIS A 21 -3.47 -10.42 14.89
N ILE A 22 -4.73 -9.97 14.88
CA ILE A 22 -5.21 -8.88 14.00
C ILE A 22 -4.53 -7.52 14.22
N ALA A 23 -3.96 -7.29 15.41
CA ALA A 23 -3.30 -6.03 15.75
C ALA A 23 -2.06 -5.77 14.88
N VAL A 24 -1.27 -6.81 14.56
CA VAL A 24 -0.04 -6.67 13.78
C VAL A 24 -0.29 -6.19 12.35
N PRO A 25 -1.10 -6.88 11.52
CA PRO A 25 -1.37 -6.41 10.17
C PRO A 25 -2.14 -5.09 10.16
N ARG A 26 -2.97 -4.80 11.17
CA ARG A 26 -3.63 -3.49 11.31
C ARG A 26 -2.61 -2.36 11.46
N ILE A 27 -1.62 -2.53 12.34
CA ILE A 27 -0.55 -1.55 12.54
C ILE A 27 0.28 -1.40 11.26
N LEU A 28 0.70 -2.51 10.65
CA LEU A 28 1.53 -2.48 9.43
C LEU A 28 0.82 -1.79 8.25
N LEU A 29 -0.49 -2.01 8.09
CA LEU A 29 -1.28 -1.36 7.04
C LEU A 29 -1.56 0.11 7.33
N PHE A 30 -1.63 0.51 8.60
CA PHE A 30 -1.87 1.90 9.00
C PHE A 30 -0.59 2.74 9.06
N LEU A 31 0.55 2.11 9.34
CA LEU A 31 1.85 2.78 9.49
C LEU A 31 2.23 3.73 8.33
N PRO A 32 1.96 3.41 7.05
CA PRO A 32 2.19 4.33 5.93
C PRO A 32 1.49 5.69 6.08
N TYR A 33 0.31 5.71 6.69
CA TYR A 33 -0.46 6.93 6.88
C TYR A 33 0.18 7.89 7.88
N ALA A 34 0.98 7.36 8.83
CA ALA A 34 1.72 8.19 9.77
C ALA A 34 2.92 8.90 9.14
N VAL A 35 3.36 8.46 7.94
CA VAL A 35 4.50 9.04 7.24
C VAL A 35 4.06 10.31 6.50
N PRO A 36 4.74 11.45 6.67
CA PRO A 36 4.45 12.66 5.90
C PRO A 36 4.60 12.41 4.40
N GLY A 37 3.68 12.94 3.59
CA GLY A 37 3.65 12.67 2.14
C GLY A 37 4.96 13.00 1.41
N VAL A 38 5.69 14.05 1.85
CA VAL A 38 7.01 14.41 1.30
C VAL A 38 8.03 13.30 1.57
N ILE A 39 8.05 12.73 2.77
CA ILE A 39 8.95 11.63 3.13
C ILE A 39 8.60 10.38 2.34
N ALA A 40 7.31 10.06 2.19
CA ALA A 40 6.86 8.95 1.37
C ALA A 40 7.34 9.10 -0.09
N ALA A 41 7.21 10.30 -0.67
CA ALA A 41 7.68 10.57 -2.03
C ALA A 41 9.20 10.41 -2.17
N LEU A 42 9.99 10.90 -1.20
CA LEU A 42 11.44 10.71 -1.19
C LEU A 42 11.83 9.24 -1.09
N MET A 43 11.24 8.50 -0.14
CA MET A 43 11.49 7.07 0.05
C MET A 43 11.20 6.27 -1.23
N TRP A 44 10.02 6.47 -1.82
CA TRP A 44 9.66 5.79 -3.07
C TRP A 44 10.52 6.26 -4.24
N GLY A 45 10.93 7.52 -4.29
CA GLY A 45 11.90 8.04 -5.26
C GLY A 45 13.24 7.28 -5.20
N TYR A 46 13.75 6.99 -4.00
CA TYR A 46 14.94 6.15 -3.83
C TYR A 46 14.68 4.68 -4.24
N ILE A 47 13.52 4.12 -3.89
CA ILE A 47 13.15 2.74 -4.25
C ILE A 47 13.07 2.55 -5.77
N TYR A 48 12.52 3.54 -6.49
CA TYR A 48 12.37 3.56 -7.94
C TYR A 48 13.63 3.96 -8.71
N GLY A 49 14.71 4.34 -8.04
CA GLY A 49 15.94 4.77 -8.70
C GLY A 49 16.57 3.64 -9.54
N ASP A 50 16.92 3.94 -10.81
CA ASP A 50 17.41 2.93 -11.77
C ASP A 50 18.73 2.24 -11.37
N LYS A 51 19.67 2.95 -10.73
CA LYS A 51 21.04 2.43 -10.47
C LYS A 51 21.24 1.77 -9.11
N TYR A 52 20.54 2.24 -8.07
CA TYR A 52 20.69 1.76 -6.70
C TYR A 52 19.36 1.49 -6.00
N GLY A 53 18.24 1.71 -6.68
CA GLY A 53 16.92 1.46 -6.12
C GLY A 53 16.63 -0.03 -6.00
N LEU A 54 15.77 -0.36 -5.03
CA LEU A 54 15.33 -1.73 -4.78
C LEU A 54 14.74 -2.36 -6.05
N PHE A 55 14.02 -1.57 -6.85
CA PHE A 55 13.40 -2.04 -8.09
C PHE A 55 14.45 -2.46 -9.14
N GLY A 56 15.51 -1.67 -9.28
CA GLY A 56 16.68 -1.95 -10.13
C GLY A 56 17.38 -3.25 -9.73
N GLN A 57 17.63 -3.42 -8.43
CA GLN A 57 18.30 -4.61 -7.89
C GLN A 57 17.46 -5.88 -8.10
N ILE A 58 16.15 -5.80 -7.85
CA ILE A 58 15.24 -6.93 -8.06
C ILE A 58 15.18 -7.31 -9.55
N ALA A 59 15.02 -6.34 -10.45
CA ALA A 59 15.02 -6.60 -11.89
C ALA A 59 16.34 -7.23 -12.36
N GLY A 60 17.47 -6.74 -11.83
CA GLY A 60 18.79 -7.30 -12.09
C GLY A 60 18.95 -8.74 -11.63
N MET A 61 18.34 -9.15 -10.52
CA MET A 61 18.32 -10.56 -10.08
C MET A 61 17.64 -11.49 -11.08
N PHE A 62 16.68 -10.98 -11.86
CA PHE A 62 15.99 -11.73 -12.92
C PHE A 62 16.60 -11.50 -14.31
N GLY A 63 17.73 -10.79 -14.41
CA GLY A 63 18.40 -10.51 -15.69
C GLY A 63 17.65 -9.54 -16.61
N VAL A 64 16.66 -8.79 -16.08
CA VAL A 64 15.86 -7.83 -16.85
C VAL A 64 16.19 -6.39 -16.44
N ALA A 65 16.06 -5.46 -17.38
CA ALA A 65 16.17 -4.04 -17.06
C ALA A 65 14.94 -3.59 -16.25
N ALA A 66 15.17 -2.84 -15.17
CA ALA A 66 14.07 -2.26 -14.41
C ALA A 66 13.31 -1.22 -15.26
N PRO A 67 11.97 -1.23 -15.23
CA PRO A 67 11.18 -0.16 -15.83
C PRO A 67 11.42 1.15 -15.06
N ASN A 68 11.71 2.22 -15.80
CA ASN A 68 11.89 3.54 -15.21
C ASN A 68 10.54 4.13 -14.78
N MET A 69 10.19 3.92 -13.51
CA MET A 69 8.94 4.40 -12.89
C MET A 69 8.81 5.92 -12.87
N LEU A 70 9.92 6.65 -12.98
CA LEU A 70 9.96 8.12 -13.02
C LEU A 70 9.93 8.68 -14.45
N SER A 71 9.81 7.81 -15.46
CA SER A 71 9.62 8.22 -16.85
C SER A 71 8.25 8.88 -17.06
N LYS A 72 8.10 9.72 -18.10
CA LYS A 72 6.83 10.39 -18.42
C LYS A 72 5.63 9.44 -18.51
N GLN A 73 5.85 8.20 -18.94
CA GLN A 73 4.80 7.20 -19.14
C GLN A 73 4.35 6.57 -17.81
N LEU A 74 5.27 6.34 -16.88
CA LEU A 74 5.02 5.64 -15.63
C LEU A 74 4.91 6.56 -14.41
N MET A 75 5.24 7.84 -14.54
CA MET A 75 5.22 8.80 -13.43
C MET A 75 3.84 8.91 -12.77
N LEU A 76 2.76 8.90 -13.55
CA LEU A 76 1.39 8.89 -13.00
C LEU A 76 1.11 7.61 -12.19
N PHE A 77 1.62 6.47 -12.66
CA PHE A 77 1.50 5.20 -11.94
C PHE A 77 2.32 5.22 -10.65
N ALA A 78 3.55 5.74 -10.67
CA ALA A 78 4.38 5.90 -9.49
C ALA A 78 3.71 6.78 -8.43
N ILE A 79 3.15 7.93 -8.83
CA ILE A 79 2.40 8.81 -7.94
C ILE A 79 1.15 8.10 -7.40
N ALA A 80 0.39 7.42 -8.26
CA ALA A 80 -0.81 6.69 -7.85
C ALA A 80 -0.49 5.58 -6.83
N ASN A 81 0.64 4.87 -6.99
CA ASN A 81 1.12 3.87 -6.05
C ASN A 81 1.43 4.50 -4.68
N ILE A 82 2.24 5.57 -4.66
CA ILE A 82 2.60 6.29 -3.42
C ILE A 82 1.33 6.77 -2.69
N CYS A 83 0.40 7.41 -3.41
CA CYS A 83 -0.87 7.85 -2.85
C CYS A 83 -1.69 6.68 -2.31
N THR A 84 -1.82 5.60 -3.07
CA THR A 84 -2.56 4.40 -2.62
C THR A 84 -1.94 3.85 -1.36
N TRP A 85 -0.61 3.71 -1.30
CA TRP A 85 0.10 3.21 -0.13
C TRP A 85 -0.13 4.09 1.11
N CYS A 86 -0.11 5.42 0.98
CA CYS A 86 -0.38 6.33 2.10
C CYS A 86 -1.83 6.28 2.59
N PHE A 87 -2.80 6.17 1.68
CA PHE A 87 -4.23 6.31 2.02
C PHE A 87 -4.96 4.98 2.24
N LEU A 88 -4.42 3.85 1.79
CA LEU A 88 -5.06 2.54 1.91
C LEU A 88 -5.33 2.17 3.36
N GLY A 89 -4.34 2.34 4.24
CA GLY A 89 -4.47 2.03 5.66
C GLY A 89 -5.59 2.80 6.36
N TYR A 90 -5.70 4.10 6.06
CA TYR A 90 -6.73 4.96 6.62
C TYR A 90 -8.14 4.55 6.17
N ASN A 91 -8.35 4.37 4.87
CA ASN A 91 -9.64 3.97 4.33
C ASN A 91 -10.03 2.56 4.79
N MET A 92 -9.06 1.65 4.89
CA MET A 92 -9.27 0.32 5.44
C MET A 92 -9.77 0.37 6.88
N LEU A 93 -9.20 1.21 7.74
CA LEU A 93 -9.66 1.34 9.13
C LEU A 93 -11.10 1.82 9.23
N ILE A 94 -11.51 2.76 8.38
CA ILE A 94 -12.90 3.23 8.33
C ILE A 94 -13.83 2.06 7.97
N TYR A 95 -13.53 1.33 6.90
CA TYR A 95 -14.35 0.18 6.50
C TYR A 95 -14.36 -0.92 7.54
N TYR A 96 -13.21 -1.23 8.12
CA TYR A 96 -13.08 -2.24 9.16
C TYR A 96 -13.88 -1.87 10.42
N SER A 97 -13.87 -0.60 10.82
CA SER A 97 -14.70 -0.13 11.95
C SER A 97 -16.19 -0.22 11.68
N ALA A 98 -16.61 0.00 10.43
CA ALA A 98 -17.99 -0.18 10.02
C ALA A 98 -18.39 -1.67 10.01
N LEU A 99 -17.50 -2.57 9.57
CA LEU A 99 -17.76 -4.01 9.52
C LEU A 99 -17.96 -4.62 10.91
N ILE A 100 -17.13 -4.27 11.90
CA ILE A 100 -17.29 -4.77 13.27
C ILE A 100 -18.62 -4.33 13.91
N GLY A 101 -19.17 -3.19 13.45
CA GLY A 101 -20.46 -2.69 13.94
C GLY A 101 -21.68 -3.50 13.47
N ILE A 102 -21.52 -4.41 12.51
CA ILE A 102 -22.61 -5.24 11.99
C ILE A 102 -22.77 -6.47 12.88
N PRO A 103 -23.95 -6.70 13.49
CA PRO A 103 -24.19 -7.90 14.30
C PRO A 103 -23.97 -9.17 13.48
N ASN A 104 -23.23 -10.14 14.01
CA ASN A 104 -22.98 -11.44 13.36
C ASN A 104 -24.17 -12.41 13.48
N ASP A 105 -25.33 -11.91 13.91
CA ASP A 105 -26.54 -12.70 14.21
C ASP A 105 -27.52 -12.80 13.01
N LEU A 106 -27.10 -12.35 11.83
CA LEU A 106 -27.81 -12.49 10.55
C LEU A 106 -27.30 -13.72 9.80
#